data_AF-A0A9E0L6Z5-F1
#
_entry.id   AF-A0A9E0L6Z5-F1
#
_cell.length_a   1.000
_cell.length_b   1.000
_cell.length_c   1.000
_cell.angle_alpha   90.00
_cell.angle_beta   90.00
_cell.angle_gamma   90.00
#
_symmetry.space_group_name_H-M   'P 1'
#
loop_
_entity.id
_entity.type
_entity.pdbx_description
1 polymer ?
#
loop_
_entity_poly.entity_id
_entity_poly.type
_entity_poly.pdbx_seq_one_letter_code
_entity_poly.pdbx_strand_id
1 'polypeptide(L)'
;SEENQPGWEYHDAELWDDAANAMDTLPFLRTTLRRAGLEDVVFPVVGRSALIAKAWATPLSFLFIDGGHTMEHALGDWRHWTPHLMAGGTLAIHDVFPDPADGGRPPFEIYQRALASDLYEEVATVKSLRVLRRV
;
A
#
# COMPACT_ATOMS: atom_id res chain seq x y z
N SER A 1 -4.65 -5.07 -7.40
CA SER A 1 -5.42 -3.93 -7.90
C SER A 1 -6.48 -4.43 -8.87
N GLU A 2 -7.62 -3.74 -8.99
CA GLU A 2 -8.61 -3.99 -10.06
C GLU A 2 -7.96 -3.81 -11.45
N GLU A 3 -6.99 -2.91 -11.53
CA GLU A 3 -6.28 -2.52 -12.76
C GLU A 3 -5.35 -3.62 -13.32
N ASN A 4 -5.14 -4.71 -12.59
CA ASN A 4 -4.25 -5.82 -13.00
C ASN A 4 -5.05 -7.06 -13.46
N GLN A 5 -6.38 -6.98 -13.50
CA GLN A 5 -7.24 -8.08 -13.92
C GLN A 5 -7.26 -8.25 -15.44
N PRO A 6 -7.55 -9.46 -15.97
CA PRO A 6 -7.67 -9.66 -17.41
C PRO A 6 -8.59 -8.62 -18.08
N GLY A 7 -8.10 -8.01 -19.15
CA GLY A 7 -8.81 -6.94 -19.87
C GLY A 7 -8.48 -5.51 -19.43
N TRP A 8 -7.65 -5.33 -18.40
CA TRP A 8 -7.12 -4.02 -17.98
C TRP A 8 -5.70 -3.77 -18.48
N GLU A 9 -5.30 -2.51 -18.52
CA GLU A 9 -4.01 -2.04 -19.08
C GLU A 9 -2.78 -2.65 -18.38
N TYR A 10 -2.87 -2.90 -17.07
CA TYR A 10 -1.73 -3.41 -16.28
C TYR A 10 -1.80 -4.92 -16.03
N HIS A 11 -2.61 -5.64 -16.79
CA HIS A 11 -2.66 -7.09 -16.69
C HIS A 11 -1.37 -7.73 -17.24
N ASP A 12 -0.75 -8.57 -16.42
CA ASP A 12 0.36 -9.43 -16.82
C ASP A 12 -0.10 -10.89 -16.87
N ALA A 13 -0.07 -11.47 -18.07
CA ALA A 13 -0.48 -12.85 -18.30
C ALA A 13 0.45 -13.86 -17.62
N GLU A 14 1.71 -13.49 -17.32
CA GLU A 14 2.64 -14.37 -16.61
C GLU A 14 2.26 -14.56 -15.12
N LEU A 15 1.43 -13.67 -14.58
CA LEU A 15 0.95 -13.72 -13.20
C LEU A 15 -0.40 -14.44 -13.05
N TRP A 16 -0.94 -15.00 -14.14
CA TRP A 16 -2.22 -15.71 -14.11
C TRP A 16 -2.04 -17.17 -13.69
N ASP A 17 -2.83 -17.64 -12.72
CA ASP A 17 -2.93 -19.04 -12.33
C ASP A 17 -4.23 -19.63 -12.90
N ASP A 18 -4.08 -20.52 -13.90
CA ASP A 18 -5.19 -21.21 -14.55
C ASP A 18 -5.99 -22.11 -13.60
N ALA A 19 -5.34 -22.73 -12.62
CA ALA A 19 -6.01 -23.62 -11.68
C ALA A 19 -6.88 -22.84 -10.68
N ALA A 20 -6.40 -21.67 -10.25
CA ALA A 20 -7.15 -20.76 -9.40
C ALA A 20 -8.16 -19.90 -10.18
N ASN A 21 -7.99 -19.80 -11.51
CA ASN A 21 -8.70 -18.85 -12.37
C ASN A 21 -8.62 -17.41 -11.81
N ALA A 22 -7.41 -17.03 -11.39
CA ALA A 22 -7.13 -15.76 -10.76
C ALA A 22 -5.65 -15.39 -10.95
N MET A 23 -5.34 -14.10 -10.82
CA MET A 23 -3.96 -13.65 -10.71
C MET A 23 -3.35 -14.10 -9.37
N ASP A 24 -2.16 -14.68 -9.40
CA ASP A 24 -1.39 -15.04 -8.20
C ASP A 24 0.08 -14.58 -8.31
N THR A 25 0.41 -13.59 -7.50
CA THR A 25 1.77 -13.03 -7.42
C THR A 25 2.61 -13.63 -6.29
N LEU A 26 2.03 -14.48 -5.44
CA LEU A 26 2.71 -15.05 -4.28
C LEU A 26 3.92 -15.93 -4.67
N PRO A 27 3.87 -16.80 -5.71
CA PRO A 27 5.02 -17.60 -6.12
C PRO A 27 6.23 -16.73 -6.53
N PHE A 28 5.96 -15.61 -7.21
CA PHE A 28 6.98 -14.64 -7.61
C PHE A 28 7.57 -13.92 -6.40
N LEU A 29 6.73 -13.45 -5.46
CA LEU A 29 7.19 -12.84 -4.22
C LEU A 29 8.11 -13.79 -3.43
N ARG A 30 7.72 -15.06 -3.27
CA ARG A 30 8.56 -16.06 -2.57
C ARG A 30 9.91 -16.25 -3.24
N THR A 31 9.93 -16.31 -4.56
CA THR A 31 11.17 -16.42 -5.34
C THR A 31 12.05 -15.19 -5.17
N THR A 32 11.45 -14.00 -5.20
CA THR A 32 12.15 -12.72 -4.99
C THR A 32 12.80 -12.65 -3.61
N LEU A 33 12.08 -13.02 -2.55
CA LEU A 33 12.61 -12.99 -1.18
C LEU A 33 13.76 -13.98 -0.97
N ARG A 34 13.65 -15.19 -1.55
CA ARG A 34 14.73 -16.19 -1.51
C ARG A 34 15.99 -15.68 -2.21
N ARG A 35 15.84 -15.10 -3.40
CA ARG A 35 16.95 -14.52 -4.17
C ARG A 35 17.60 -13.35 -3.44
N ALA A 36 16.81 -12.58 -2.68
CA ALA A 36 17.31 -11.48 -1.87
C ALA A 36 17.98 -11.93 -0.56
N GLY A 37 17.79 -13.19 -0.13
CA GLY A 37 18.31 -13.68 1.16
C GLY A 37 17.65 -13.02 2.37
N LEU A 38 16.38 -12.60 2.24
CA LEU A 38 15.65 -11.81 3.26
C LEU A 38 14.55 -12.60 3.98
N GLU A 39 14.48 -13.92 3.82
CA GLU A 39 13.39 -14.75 4.36
C GLU A 39 13.34 -14.76 5.91
N ASP A 40 14.42 -14.35 6.59
CA ASP A 40 14.50 -14.27 8.06
C ASP A 40 14.02 -12.91 8.63
N VAL A 41 13.82 -11.91 7.77
CA VAL A 41 13.47 -10.53 8.18
C VAL A 41 12.27 -9.94 7.44
N VAL A 42 11.83 -10.57 6.34
CA VAL A 42 10.64 -10.18 5.59
C VAL A 42 9.61 -11.29 5.63
N PHE A 43 8.45 -11.00 6.22
CA PHE A 43 7.36 -11.95 6.40
C PHE A 43 6.14 -11.54 5.55
N PRO A 44 5.86 -12.22 4.43
CA PRO A 44 4.63 -11.98 3.66
C PRO A 44 3.40 -12.35 4.47
N VAL A 45 2.41 -11.45 4.49
CA VAL A 45 1.07 -11.73 5.04
C VAL A 45 0.08 -11.76 3.88
N VAL A 46 -0.56 -12.91 3.67
CA VAL A 46 -1.48 -13.13 2.55
C VAL A 46 -2.91 -13.07 3.05
N GLY A 47 -3.67 -12.08 2.59
CA GLY A 47 -5.06 -11.91 2.96
C GLY A 47 -5.59 -10.51 2.64
N ARG A 48 -6.86 -10.27 2.99
CA ARG A 48 -7.47 -8.94 2.79
C ARG A 48 -6.92 -7.95 3.80
N SER A 49 -6.43 -6.81 3.32
CA SER A 49 -5.87 -5.71 4.13
C SER A 49 -6.72 -5.38 5.36
N ALA A 50 -8.02 -5.09 5.16
CA ALA A 50 -8.93 -4.73 6.26
C ALA A 50 -9.16 -5.85 7.30
N LEU A 51 -9.02 -7.13 6.92
CA LEU A 51 -9.14 -8.24 7.86
C LEU A 51 -7.85 -8.41 8.67
N ILE A 52 -6.70 -8.30 8.02
CA ILE A 52 -5.39 -8.39 8.67
C ILE A 52 -5.22 -7.25 9.67
N ALA A 53 -5.51 -6.01 9.25
CA ALA A 53 -5.38 -4.84 10.11
C ALA A 53 -6.20 -4.96 11.41
N LYS A 54 -7.42 -5.52 11.34
CA LYS A 54 -8.27 -5.77 12.53
C LYS A 54 -7.63 -6.72 13.54
N ALA A 55 -6.80 -7.65 13.09
CA ALA A 55 -6.09 -8.61 13.93
C ALA A 55 -4.66 -8.14 14.29
N TRP A 56 -4.23 -6.99 13.77
CA TRP A 56 -2.88 -6.49 13.96
C TRP A 56 -2.74 -5.81 15.33
N ALA A 57 -1.73 -6.20 16.09
CA ALA A 57 -1.48 -5.64 17.43
C ALA A 57 -0.11 -4.97 17.56
N THR A 58 0.81 -5.26 16.63
CA THR A 58 2.20 -4.78 16.71
C THR A 58 2.28 -3.31 16.30
N PRO A 59 2.79 -2.39 17.16
CA PRO A 59 3.03 -1.02 16.76
C PRO A 59 4.00 -0.94 15.57
N LEU A 60 3.69 -0.10 14.59
CA LEU A 60 4.49 0.11 13.40
C LEU A 60 5.34 1.38 13.55
N SER A 61 6.64 1.30 13.32
CA SER A 61 7.51 2.49 13.19
C SER A 61 7.51 3.05 11.77
N PHE A 62 7.10 2.24 10.79
CA PHE A 62 7.01 2.58 9.38
C PHE A 62 5.79 1.90 8.76
N LEU A 63 4.99 2.65 8.01
CA LEU A 63 3.85 2.18 7.25
C LEU A 63 3.95 2.71 5.82
N PHE A 64 3.88 1.82 4.83
CA PHE A 64 3.87 2.17 3.41
C PHE A 64 2.56 1.73 2.78
N ILE A 65 1.78 2.69 2.26
CA ILE A 65 0.51 2.44 1.58
C ILE A 65 0.76 2.54 0.07
N ASP A 66 0.70 1.38 -0.59
CA ASP A 66 0.92 1.15 -2.03
C ASP A 66 -0.03 0.05 -2.53
N GLY A 67 -1.31 0.19 -2.15
CA GLY A 67 -2.35 -0.82 -2.30
C GLY A 67 -3.20 -0.62 -3.56
N GLY A 68 -4.52 -0.72 -3.40
CA GLY A 68 -5.45 -0.50 -4.51
C GLY A 68 -5.73 1.00 -4.74
N HIS A 69 -5.83 1.40 -6.01
CA HIS A 69 -6.12 2.79 -6.42
C HIS A 69 -7.60 3.12 -6.59
N THR A 70 -8.49 2.36 -5.93
CA THR A 70 -9.89 2.79 -5.77
C THR A 70 -10.04 3.58 -4.47
N MET A 71 -11.06 4.45 -4.40
CA MET A 71 -11.33 5.21 -3.17
C MET A 71 -11.63 4.30 -1.98
N GLU A 72 -12.33 3.18 -2.21
CA GLU A 72 -12.61 2.18 -1.18
C GLU A 72 -11.33 1.56 -0.63
N HIS A 73 -10.42 1.12 -1.51
CA HIS A 73 -9.16 0.50 -1.11
C HIS A 73 -8.25 1.50 -0.38
N ALA A 74 -7.98 2.68 -0.97
CA ALA A 74 -7.11 3.68 -0.36
C ALA A 74 -7.62 4.15 1.01
N LEU A 75 -8.92 4.43 1.14
CA LEU A 75 -9.51 4.80 2.43
C LEU A 75 -9.53 3.64 3.41
N GLY A 76 -9.75 2.42 2.93
CA GLY A 76 -9.67 1.21 3.73
C GLY A 76 -8.28 1.05 4.33
N ASP A 77 -7.24 1.14 3.50
CA ASP A 77 -5.87 1.01 3.96
C ASP A 77 -5.50 2.11 4.95
N TRP A 78 -5.80 3.38 4.61
CA TRP A 78 -5.57 4.51 5.51
C TRP A 78 -6.25 4.32 6.87
N ARG A 79 -7.56 4.03 6.90
CA ARG A 79 -8.34 3.97 8.14
C ARG A 79 -7.94 2.80 9.03
N HIS A 80 -7.62 1.66 8.45
CA HIS A 80 -7.33 0.46 9.22
C HIS A 80 -5.86 0.36 9.62
N TRP A 81 -4.91 0.91 8.85
CA TRP A 81 -3.48 0.78 9.16
C TRP A 81 -2.89 1.93 9.95
N THR A 82 -3.32 3.17 9.71
CA THR A 82 -2.74 4.33 10.41
C THR A 82 -2.90 4.31 11.94
N PRO A 83 -3.94 3.72 12.55
CA PRO A 83 -4.01 3.59 14.00
C PRO A 83 -2.83 2.80 14.61
N HIS A 84 -2.25 1.86 13.87
CA HIS A 84 -1.12 1.04 14.32
C HIS A 84 0.24 1.74 14.21
N LEU A 85 0.34 2.85 13.47
CA LEU A 85 1.58 3.62 13.33
C LEU A 85 1.90 4.35 14.64
N MET A 86 3.06 4.13 15.24
CA MET A 86 3.41 4.80 16.51
C MET A 86 3.64 6.31 16.32
N ALA A 87 3.53 7.08 17.41
CA ALA A 87 3.98 8.47 17.42
C ALA A 87 5.48 8.53 17.08
N GLY A 88 5.87 9.51 16.27
CA GLY A 88 7.19 9.58 15.66
C GLY A 88 7.42 8.55 14.54
N GLY A 89 6.44 7.72 14.18
CA GLY A 89 6.52 6.77 13.07
C GLY A 89 6.40 7.45 11.70
N THR A 90 6.87 6.78 10.66
CA THR A 90 6.81 7.28 9.28
C THR A 90 5.66 6.65 8.50
N LEU A 91 4.84 7.47 7.87
CA LEU A 91 3.86 7.07 6.88
C LEU A 91 4.34 7.46 5.47
N ALA A 92 4.46 6.51 4.58
CA ALA A 92 4.73 6.72 3.17
C ALA A 92 3.50 6.36 2.33
N ILE A 93 3.13 7.23 1.39
CA ILE A 93 1.98 7.04 0.48
C ILE A 93 2.49 7.20 -0.95
N HIS A 94 2.34 6.18 -1.78
CA HIS A 94 2.75 6.19 -3.17
C HIS A 94 1.63 6.70 -4.10
N ASP A 95 1.97 7.00 -5.35
CA ASP A 95 1.03 7.44 -6.40
C ASP A 95 0.19 8.68 -6.04
N VAL A 96 0.82 9.61 -5.31
CA VAL A 96 0.24 10.91 -4.98
C VAL A 96 0.46 11.92 -6.10
N PHE A 97 -0.59 12.17 -6.87
CA PHE A 97 -0.63 13.14 -7.96
C PHE A 97 -1.53 14.33 -7.62
N PRO A 98 -0.97 15.53 -7.36
CA PRO A 98 -1.77 16.73 -7.09
C PRO A 98 -2.64 17.15 -8.27
N ASP A 99 -2.09 17.07 -9.49
CA ASP A 99 -2.82 17.31 -10.72
C ASP A 99 -3.56 16.02 -11.13
N PRO A 100 -4.90 16.05 -11.28
CA PRO A 100 -5.68 14.91 -11.79
C PRO A 100 -5.27 14.44 -13.19
N ALA A 101 -4.57 15.27 -13.98
CA ALA A 101 -4.08 14.89 -15.30
C ALA A 101 -2.89 13.92 -15.22
N ASP A 102 -2.17 13.88 -14.09
CA ASP A 102 -0.95 13.07 -13.93
C ASP A 102 -1.23 11.67 -13.35
N GLY A 103 -2.42 11.41 -12.82
CA GLY A 103 -2.77 10.10 -12.29
C GLY A 103 -4.06 10.04 -11.46
N GLY A 104 -4.28 8.87 -10.86
CA GLY A 104 -5.45 8.59 -10.02
C GLY A 104 -5.53 9.47 -8.78
N ARG A 105 -6.76 9.74 -8.33
CA ARG A 105 -7.03 10.59 -7.16
C ARG A 105 -6.90 9.93 -5.78
N PRO A 106 -7.21 8.63 -5.58
CA PRO A 106 -7.35 8.09 -4.22
C PRO A 106 -6.14 8.24 -3.29
N PRO A 107 -4.88 8.02 -3.73
CA PRO A 107 -3.73 8.26 -2.86
C PRO A 107 -3.54 9.73 -2.47
N PHE A 108 -3.80 10.66 -3.41
CA PHE A 108 -3.78 12.09 -3.11
C PHE A 108 -4.82 12.49 -2.07
N GLU A 109 -6.02 11.91 -2.12
CA GLU A 109 -7.08 12.19 -1.14
C GLU A 109 -6.74 11.71 0.28
N ILE A 110 -6.12 10.52 0.44
CA ILE A 110 -5.68 10.07 1.77
C ILE A 110 -4.49 10.87 2.30
N TYR A 111 -3.59 11.31 1.41
CA TYR A 111 -2.50 12.23 1.75
C TYR A 111 -3.04 13.58 2.25
N GLN A 112 -4.01 14.19 1.55
CA GLN A 112 -4.62 15.44 2.01
C GLN A 112 -5.33 15.29 3.36
N ARG A 113 -6.01 14.17 3.59
CA ARG A 113 -6.64 13.87 4.88
C ARG A 113 -5.62 13.71 6.00
N ALA A 114 -4.46 13.12 5.71
CA ALA A 114 -3.38 13.01 6.67
C ALA A 114 -2.92 14.39 7.15
N LEU A 115 -2.65 15.30 6.21
CA LEU A 115 -2.20 16.66 6.53
C LEU A 115 -3.28 17.49 7.23
N ALA A 116 -4.54 17.34 6.83
CA ALA A 116 -5.65 18.05 7.46
C ALA A 116 -6.01 17.54 8.86
N SER A 117 -5.40 16.45 9.34
CA SER A 117 -5.73 15.85 10.64
C SER A 117 -4.93 16.43 11.81
N ASP A 118 -3.92 17.25 11.55
CA ASP A 118 -2.93 17.72 12.53
C ASP A 118 -2.16 16.60 13.25
N LEU A 119 -2.31 15.33 12.83
CA LEU A 119 -1.59 14.16 13.35
C LEU A 119 -0.33 13.85 12.54
N TYR A 120 -0.11 14.55 11.44
CA TYR A 120 0.98 14.28 10.50
C TYR A 120 1.62 15.56 9.99
N GLU A 121 2.94 15.53 9.89
CA GLU A 121 3.74 16.55 9.19
C GLU A 121 4.40 15.93 7.95
N GLU A 122 4.44 16.67 6.83
CA GLU A 122 5.22 16.22 5.66
C GLU A 122 6.72 16.40 5.91
N VAL A 123 7.49 15.34 5.67
CA VAL A 123 8.95 15.34 5.84
C VAL A 123 9.71 15.24 4.53
N ALA A 124 9.13 14.61 3.50
CA ALA A 124 9.76 14.52 2.18
C ALA A 124 8.74 14.27 1.06
N THR A 125 9.08 14.77 -0.12
CA THR A 125 8.40 14.50 -1.38
C THR A 125 9.42 13.98 -2.39
N VAL A 126 9.18 12.80 -2.98
CA VAL A 126 10.06 12.20 -4.00
C VAL A 126 9.19 11.69 -5.14
N LYS A 127 9.12 12.45 -6.25
CA LYS A 127 8.21 12.16 -7.37
C LYS A 127 6.75 12.03 -6.87
N SER A 128 6.10 10.89 -7.08
CA SER A 128 4.75 10.59 -6.59
C SER A 128 4.71 10.10 -5.14
N LEU A 129 5.86 9.84 -4.51
CA LEU A 129 5.93 9.43 -3.10
C LEU A 129 5.81 10.65 -2.19
N ARG A 130 4.92 10.55 -1.18
CA ARG A 130 4.86 11.48 -0.04
C ARG A 130 5.24 10.74 1.22
N VAL A 131 6.08 11.37 2.04
CA VAL A 131 6.54 10.83 3.32
C VAL A 131 6.12 11.79 4.42
N LEU A 132 5.38 11.27 5.39
CA LEU A 132 4.83 11.97 6.52
C LEU A 132 5.39 11.38 7.83
N ARG A 133 5.53 12.21 8.86
CA ARG A 133 5.84 11.80 10.23
C ARG A 133 4.57 11.94 11.07
N ARG A 134 4.24 10.91 11.85
CA ARG A 134 3.16 10.99 12.85
C ARG A 134 3.65 11.78 14.06
N VAL A 135 2.95 12.87 14.41
CA VAL A 135 3.30 13.74 15.56
C VAL A 135 2.64 13.29 16.86
#